data_AF-A0A0P0R4H9-F1
#
_entry.id   AF-A0A0P0R4H9-F1
#
_cell.length_a   1.000
_cell.length_b   1.000
_cell.length_c   1.000
_cell.angle_alpha   90.00
_cell.angle_beta   90.00
_cell.angle_gamma   90.00
#
_symmetry.space_group_name_H-M   'P 1'
#
loop_
_entity.id
_entity.type
_entity.pdbx_description
1 polymer ?
#
loop_
_entity_poly.entity_id
_entity_poly.type
_entity_poly.pdbx_seq_one_letter_code
_entity_poly.pdbx_strand_id
1 'polypeptide(L)'
;MNSESPFSSSAGAGGDAVVPVSVLNRAIGTMLERSFPLVWVSGEVSNFTRAASGHWYFSIKDAQAQMRCVMFRGRAQYAEFTPREGDKIEVRALVTMYEPRGELQLNVEAVRRTGQGRLYEAFLRLKAQLESEGLFDAGRKRALPAHPRAIGIVTSLQAAALRDVLTTLARRAPHIPVIVYPAPVQGAGVSAKLAAMVETASRRGEVDVLIVCRGGGSIEDLWAFNEEVLARAIAASEVPVVSGVGHETDFTIADFAADVRAPTPTGAAELVSPQRVLLLRELDHRHATLARGFGRMMERRAQQLDWLARRLVSPAERLARQRTHLQQLSVRLASAGARPVRDARGRFALVQMRWQRCRPDLSLHRSQVSGLSERLERALLRQHERHLARVETLAARLEVLSPQRTLERGYAALLDAQNGRAVRAPSALKPGRRMTVHLAEGSADIALSDVQPRLTDGF
;
A
#
# COMPACT_ATOMS: atom_id res chain seq x y z
N MET A 1 -68.90 -38.60 -52.60
CA MET A 1 -68.45 -39.97 -52.25
C MET A 1 -69.33 -40.47 -51.12
N ASN A 2 -70.14 -41.49 -51.45
CA ASN A 2 -70.96 -42.39 -50.62
C ASN A 2 -71.67 -41.81 -49.37
N SER A 3 -72.92 -41.35 -49.57
CA SER A 3 -73.91 -41.24 -48.50
C SER A 3 -74.45 -42.64 -48.17
N GLU A 4 -73.87 -43.32 -47.19
CA GLU A 4 -74.53 -44.47 -46.56
C GLU A 4 -75.84 -43.99 -45.94
N SER A 5 -76.95 -44.48 -46.49
CA SER A 5 -78.28 -44.28 -45.92
C SER A 5 -78.36 -45.05 -44.60
N PRO A 6 -78.68 -44.39 -43.48
CA PRO A 6 -78.76 -45.03 -42.16
C PRO A 6 -79.92 -46.04 -42.04
N PHE A 7 -80.73 -46.20 -43.10
CA PHE A 7 -81.84 -47.15 -43.18
C PHE A 7 -81.44 -48.53 -43.75
N SER A 8 -80.14 -48.79 -43.94
CA SER A 8 -79.65 -50.03 -44.56
C SER A 8 -79.30 -51.13 -43.55
N SER A 9 -80.25 -51.53 -42.71
CA SER A 9 -80.19 -52.86 -42.10
C SER A 9 -81.58 -53.44 -41.87
N SER A 10 -81.90 -54.47 -42.66
CA SER A 10 -83.11 -55.31 -42.69
C SER A 10 -84.28 -54.83 -43.57
N ALA A 11 -84.11 -54.93 -44.89
CA ALA A 11 -85.25 -54.97 -45.80
C ALA A 11 -85.07 -56.13 -46.79
N GLY A 12 -85.69 -57.27 -46.45
CA GLY A 12 -86.29 -58.12 -47.47
C GLY A 12 -87.38 -57.32 -48.21
N ALA A 13 -87.52 -57.59 -49.49
CA ALA A 13 -88.31 -56.85 -50.46
C ALA A 13 -89.78 -56.58 -50.04
N GLY A 14 -90.25 -55.36 -50.30
CA GLY A 14 -91.67 -55.01 -50.46
C GLY A 14 -92.53 -55.06 -49.19
N GLY A 15 -92.48 -54.01 -48.37
CA GLY A 15 -93.42 -53.79 -47.26
C GLY A 15 -93.03 -52.54 -46.47
N ASP A 16 -94.01 -51.78 -45.98
CA ASP A 16 -93.81 -50.58 -45.14
C ASP A 16 -92.81 -50.88 -44.01
N ALA A 17 -91.56 -50.45 -44.19
CA ALA A 17 -90.52 -50.62 -43.18
C ALA A 17 -90.81 -49.65 -42.03
N VAL A 18 -91.39 -50.16 -40.95
CA VAL A 18 -91.66 -49.40 -39.73
C VAL A 18 -90.33 -49.07 -39.06
N VAL A 19 -89.87 -47.84 -39.23
CA VAL A 19 -88.65 -47.34 -38.59
C VAL A 19 -88.94 -47.02 -37.12
N PRO A 20 -88.18 -47.57 -36.16
CA PRO A 20 -88.29 -47.19 -34.76
C PRO A 20 -87.97 -45.70 -34.57
N VAL A 21 -88.74 -45.01 -33.72
CA VAL A 21 -88.57 -43.57 -33.44
C VAL A 21 -87.13 -43.24 -33.02
N SER A 22 -86.46 -44.13 -32.30
CA SER A 22 -85.05 -43.98 -31.91
C SER A 22 -84.07 -43.97 -33.09
N VAL A 23 -84.31 -44.78 -34.11
CA VAL A 23 -83.49 -44.86 -35.33
C VAL A 23 -83.70 -43.60 -36.18
N LEU A 24 -84.94 -43.15 -36.29
CA LEU A 24 -85.26 -41.90 -36.98
C LEU A 24 -84.60 -40.69 -36.30
N ASN A 25 -84.68 -40.61 -34.96
CA ASN A 25 -84.05 -39.53 -34.21
C ASN A 25 -82.52 -39.53 -34.38
N ARG A 26 -81.87 -40.69 -34.30
CA ARG A 26 -80.41 -40.77 -34.52
C ARG A 26 -80.02 -40.33 -35.94
N ALA A 27 -80.79 -40.72 -36.95
CA ALA A 27 -80.55 -40.32 -38.33
C ALA A 27 -80.66 -38.80 -38.53
N ILE A 28 -81.68 -38.17 -37.94
CA ILE A 28 -81.87 -36.71 -37.97
C ILE A 28 -80.71 -36.00 -37.25
N GLY A 29 -80.33 -36.46 -36.05
CA GLY A 29 -79.19 -35.91 -35.31
C GLY A 29 -77.91 -35.94 -36.12
N THR A 30 -77.60 -37.09 -36.73
CA THR A 30 -76.41 -37.28 -37.58
C THR A 30 -76.43 -36.36 -38.81
N MET A 31 -77.60 -36.14 -39.41
CA MET A 31 -77.75 -35.24 -40.57
C MET A 31 -77.54 -33.78 -40.18
N LEU A 32 -78.07 -33.36 -39.02
CA LEU A 32 -77.91 -31.99 -38.51
C LEU A 32 -76.45 -31.69 -38.18
N GLU A 33 -75.77 -32.59 -37.49
CA GLU A 33 -74.36 -32.44 -37.13
C GLU A 33 -73.43 -32.37 -38.35
N ARG A 34 -73.78 -33.08 -39.44
CA ARG A 34 -73.03 -33.00 -40.72
C ARG A 34 -73.32 -31.72 -41.50
N SER A 35 -74.55 -31.21 -41.42
CA SER A 35 -74.99 -30.08 -42.25
C SER A 35 -74.63 -28.73 -41.63
N PHE A 36 -74.59 -28.65 -40.30
CA PHE A 36 -74.28 -27.43 -39.57
C PHE A 36 -72.95 -27.56 -38.85
N PRO A 37 -71.85 -26.98 -39.38
CA PRO A 37 -70.59 -26.94 -38.66
C PRO A 37 -70.71 -26.07 -37.41
N LEU A 38 -69.64 -26.02 -36.62
CA LEU A 38 -69.55 -25.19 -35.44
C LEU A 38 -69.77 -23.70 -35.80
N VAL A 39 -70.88 -23.11 -35.36
CA VAL A 39 -71.32 -21.76 -35.74
C VAL A 39 -71.53 -20.87 -34.53
N TRP A 40 -71.47 -19.56 -34.76
CA TRP A 40 -71.87 -18.55 -33.77
C TRP A 40 -73.34 -18.20 -33.95
N VAL A 41 -74.10 -18.25 -32.87
CA VAL A 41 -75.52 -17.90 -32.83
C VAL A 41 -75.72 -16.80 -31.80
N SER A 42 -76.34 -15.70 -32.20
CA SER A 42 -76.66 -14.57 -31.32
C SER A 42 -78.09 -14.65 -30.82
N GLY A 43 -78.33 -14.36 -29.56
CA GLY A 43 -79.69 -14.25 -29.02
C GLY A 43 -79.71 -13.72 -27.60
N GLU A 44 -80.91 -13.42 -27.12
CA GLU A 44 -81.17 -13.07 -25.73
C GLU A 44 -81.35 -14.34 -24.90
N VAL A 45 -80.69 -14.41 -23.75
CA VAL A 45 -80.82 -15.54 -22.82
C VAL A 45 -82.19 -15.51 -22.14
N SER A 46 -82.87 -16.64 -22.12
CA SER A 46 -84.10 -16.87 -21.38
C SER A 46 -84.03 -18.22 -20.65
N ASN A 47 -84.71 -18.33 -19.50
CA ASN A 47 -84.80 -19.56 -18.71
C ASN A 47 -83.43 -20.14 -18.31
N PHE A 48 -82.48 -19.29 -17.91
CA PHE A 48 -81.15 -19.73 -17.52
C PHE A 48 -81.18 -20.51 -16.20
N THR A 49 -80.71 -21.76 -16.24
CA THR A 49 -80.65 -22.66 -15.08
C THR A 49 -79.27 -23.30 -14.99
N ARG A 50 -78.62 -23.17 -13.82
CA ARG A 50 -77.40 -23.90 -13.49
C ARG A 50 -77.74 -25.16 -12.69
N ALA A 51 -77.56 -26.32 -13.30
CA ALA A 51 -77.82 -27.59 -12.63
C ALA A 51 -76.77 -27.90 -11.55
N ALA A 52 -77.13 -28.71 -10.55
CA ALA A 52 -76.23 -29.14 -9.48
C ALA A 52 -74.98 -29.89 -10.00
N SER A 53 -75.07 -30.50 -11.19
CA SER A 53 -73.95 -31.13 -11.92
C SER A 53 -72.94 -30.15 -12.51
N GLY A 54 -73.23 -28.85 -12.51
CA GLY A 54 -72.41 -27.80 -13.12
C GLY A 54 -72.65 -27.59 -14.61
N HIS A 55 -73.66 -28.24 -15.20
CA HIS A 55 -74.14 -27.95 -16.56
C HIS A 55 -75.02 -26.70 -16.58
N TRP A 56 -74.94 -25.92 -17.65
CA TRP A 56 -75.84 -24.78 -17.87
C TRP A 56 -76.88 -25.15 -18.92
N TYR A 57 -78.14 -24.93 -18.58
CA TYR A 57 -79.28 -25.10 -19.47
C TYR A 57 -79.94 -23.73 -19.63
N PHE A 58 -80.08 -23.27 -20.86
CA PHE A 58 -80.73 -21.99 -21.14
C PHE A 58 -81.30 -22.02 -22.55
N SER A 59 -82.18 -21.08 -22.88
CA SER A 59 -82.61 -20.87 -24.26
C SER A 59 -82.05 -19.54 -24.76
N ILE A 60 -81.67 -19.49 -26.03
CA ILE A 60 -81.44 -18.23 -26.72
C ILE A 60 -82.65 -17.93 -27.60
N LYS A 61 -83.13 -16.70 -27.57
CA LYS A 61 -84.26 -16.23 -28.38
C LYS A 61 -83.90 -14.98 -29.17
N ASP A 62 -84.52 -14.83 -30.33
CA ASP A 62 -84.59 -13.57 -31.07
C ASP A 62 -86.06 -13.15 -31.23
N ALA A 63 -86.34 -12.20 -32.13
CA ALA A 63 -87.71 -11.70 -32.33
C ALA A 63 -88.65 -12.74 -32.99
N GLN A 64 -88.12 -13.80 -33.61
CA GLN A 64 -88.87 -14.75 -34.44
C GLN A 64 -88.75 -16.21 -33.97
N ALA A 65 -87.70 -16.57 -33.25
CA ALA A 65 -87.37 -17.93 -32.90
C ALA A 65 -86.71 -18.06 -31.52
N GLN A 66 -86.74 -19.28 -30.97
CA GLN A 66 -85.98 -19.65 -29.77
C GLN A 66 -85.38 -21.05 -29.92
N MET A 67 -84.24 -21.28 -29.28
CA MET A 67 -83.55 -22.56 -29.31
C MET A 67 -82.95 -22.92 -27.95
N ARG A 68 -83.09 -24.17 -27.54
CA ARG A 68 -82.50 -24.70 -26.30
C ARG A 68 -80.99 -24.85 -26.46
N CYS A 69 -80.26 -24.48 -25.42
CA CYS A 69 -78.81 -24.52 -25.33
C CYS A 69 -78.38 -25.32 -24.10
N VAL A 70 -77.35 -26.15 -24.27
CA VAL A 70 -76.71 -26.91 -23.21
C VAL A 70 -75.21 -26.63 -23.24
N MET A 71 -74.66 -26.19 -22.10
CA MET A 71 -73.22 -26.02 -21.93
C MET A 71 -72.72 -27.03 -20.88
N PHE A 72 -71.90 -27.98 -21.31
CA PHE A 72 -71.37 -29.01 -20.41
C PHE A 72 -70.35 -28.42 -19.43
N ARG A 73 -70.22 -29.03 -18.24
CA ARG A 73 -69.42 -28.52 -17.11
C ARG A 73 -67.97 -28.25 -17.53
N GLY A 74 -67.40 -29.15 -18.32
CA GLY A 74 -66.03 -29.04 -18.81
C GLY A 74 -65.79 -27.80 -19.68
N ARG A 75 -66.82 -27.25 -20.33
CA ARG A 75 -66.74 -25.97 -21.07
C ARG A 75 -67.18 -24.79 -20.21
N ALA A 76 -68.25 -24.96 -19.42
CA ALA A 76 -68.81 -23.92 -18.57
C ALA A 76 -67.80 -23.37 -17.54
N GLN A 77 -66.87 -24.19 -17.04
CA GLN A 77 -65.83 -23.75 -16.10
C GLN A 77 -64.79 -22.78 -16.71
N TYR A 78 -64.67 -22.76 -18.03
CA TYR A 78 -63.76 -21.85 -18.76
C TYR A 78 -64.49 -20.62 -19.32
N ALA A 79 -65.79 -20.48 -19.06
CA ALA A 79 -66.53 -19.30 -19.50
C ALA A 79 -66.13 -18.08 -18.65
N GLU A 80 -65.76 -16.98 -19.31
CA GLU A 80 -65.33 -15.74 -18.65
C GLU A 80 -66.44 -15.07 -17.82
N PHE A 81 -67.71 -15.39 -18.11
CA PHE A 81 -68.86 -14.90 -17.35
C PHE A 81 -69.99 -15.93 -17.32
N THR A 82 -70.86 -15.79 -16.31
CA THR A 82 -72.13 -16.53 -16.23
C THR A 82 -73.24 -15.65 -16.82
N PRO A 83 -73.93 -16.10 -17.90
CA PRO A 83 -75.05 -15.35 -18.47
C PRO A 83 -76.20 -15.19 -17.48
N ARG A 84 -76.89 -14.06 -17.55
CA ARG A 84 -78.12 -13.78 -16.82
C ARG A 84 -79.30 -13.74 -17.77
N GLU A 85 -80.49 -13.95 -17.22
CA GLU A 85 -81.73 -13.82 -17.99
C GLU A 85 -81.87 -12.38 -18.53
N GLY A 86 -82.15 -12.26 -19.83
CA GLY A 86 -82.16 -11.00 -20.55
C GLY A 86 -80.81 -10.56 -21.16
N ASP A 87 -79.71 -11.27 -20.89
CA ASP A 87 -78.41 -10.94 -21.51
C ASP A 87 -78.43 -11.25 -23.01
N LYS A 88 -77.97 -10.30 -23.83
CA LYS A 88 -77.68 -10.56 -25.25
C LYS A 88 -76.30 -11.18 -25.38
N ILE A 89 -76.23 -12.44 -25.78
CA ILE A 89 -74.98 -13.19 -25.92
C ILE A 89 -74.83 -13.78 -27.33
N GLU A 90 -73.58 -14.08 -27.67
CA GLU A 90 -73.23 -14.91 -28.81
C GLU A 90 -72.67 -16.24 -28.28
N VAL A 91 -73.21 -17.35 -28.76
CA VAL A 91 -72.78 -18.70 -28.38
C VAL A 91 -72.16 -19.41 -29.57
N ARG A 92 -71.00 -20.01 -29.38
CA ARG A 92 -70.40 -20.91 -30.37
C ARG A 92 -70.90 -22.32 -30.07
N ALA A 93 -71.70 -22.88 -30.98
CA ALA A 93 -72.41 -24.11 -30.70
C ALA A 93 -72.51 -25.04 -31.92
N LEU A 94 -72.65 -26.34 -31.63
CA LEU A 94 -73.03 -27.36 -32.59
C LEU A 94 -74.53 -27.61 -32.50
N VAL A 95 -75.19 -27.69 -33.65
CA VAL A 95 -76.60 -28.07 -33.73
C VAL A 95 -76.68 -29.58 -33.55
N THR A 96 -77.36 -30.01 -32.49
CA THR A 96 -77.51 -31.42 -32.13
C THR A 96 -78.96 -31.73 -31.79
N MET A 97 -79.27 -33.00 -31.57
CA MET A 97 -80.60 -33.41 -31.13
C MET A 97 -80.51 -34.29 -29.88
N TYR A 98 -81.40 -34.04 -28.93
CA TYR A 98 -81.56 -34.89 -27.77
C TYR A 98 -82.41 -36.11 -28.14
N GLU A 99 -81.74 -37.20 -28.54
CA GLU A 99 -82.35 -38.41 -29.09
C GLU A 99 -83.55 -38.96 -28.28
N PRO A 100 -83.53 -39.02 -26.94
CA PRO A 100 -84.63 -39.59 -26.16
C PRO A 100 -85.94 -38.81 -26.22
N ARG A 101 -85.89 -37.50 -26.48
CA ARG A 101 -87.10 -36.65 -26.62
C ARG A 101 -87.32 -36.10 -28.03
N GLY A 102 -86.37 -36.31 -28.94
CA GLY A 102 -86.44 -35.75 -30.30
C GLY A 102 -86.41 -34.22 -30.33
N GLU A 103 -85.78 -33.58 -29.35
CA GLU A 103 -85.72 -32.12 -29.25
C GLU A 103 -84.40 -31.59 -29.83
N LEU A 104 -84.48 -30.56 -30.68
CA LEU A 104 -83.32 -29.84 -31.18
C LEU A 104 -82.67 -29.01 -30.07
N GLN A 105 -81.34 -29.08 -29.98
CA GLN A 105 -80.58 -28.32 -29.01
C GLN A 105 -79.19 -27.90 -29.53
N LEU A 106 -78.71 -26.76 -29.05
CA LEU A 106 -77.37 -26.28 -29.27
C LEU A 106 -76.44 -26.77 -28.16
N ASN A 107 -75.43 -27.55 -28.52
CA ASN A 107 -74.31 -27.86 -27.63
C ASN A 107 -73.31 -26.71 -27.68
N VAL A 108 -73.29 -25.91 -26.62
CA VAL A 108 -72.49 -24.69 -26.51
C VAL A 108 -71.06 -25.02 -26.09
N GLU A 109 -70.09 -24.63 -26.90
CA GLU A 109 -68.68 -24.76 -26.62
C GLU A 109 -68.08 -23.51 -25.97
N ALA A 110 -68.53 -22.33 -26.40
CA ALA A 110 -68.07 -21.03 -25.88
C ALA A 110 -69.21 -20.00 -25.87
N VAL A 111 -69.13 -19.07 -24.92
CA VAL A 111 -70.10 -18.00 -24.69
C VAL A 111 -69.33 -16.68 -24.64
N ARG A 112 -69.79 -15.68 -25.40
CA ARG A 112 -69.28 -14.29 -25.33
C ARG A 112 -70.44 -13.30 -25.30
N ARG A 113 -70.22 -12.09 -24.80
CA ARG A 113 -71.25 -11.03 -24.83
C ARG A 113 -71.39 -10.48 -26.25
N THR A 114 -72.61 -10.13 -26.65
CA THR A 114 -72.85 -9.54 -27.98
C THR A 114 -72.12 -8.20 -28.09
N GLY A 115 -71.30 -8.01 -29.13
CA GLY A 115 -70.49 -6.80 -29.34
C GLY A 115 -68.97 -6.97 -29.18
N GLN A 116 -68.52 -7.94 -28.36
CA GLN A 116 -67.08 -8.23 -28.20
C GLN A 116 -66.41 -8.66 -29.50
N GLY A 117 -67.12 -9.39 -30.37
CA GLY A 117 -66.60 -9.84 -31.66
C GLY A 117 -66.21 -8.70 -32.60
N ARG A 118 -67.04 -7.63 -32.68
CA ARG A 118 -66.74 -6.46 -33.53
C ARG A 118 -65.59 -5.63 -32.98
N LEU A 119 -65.53 -5.46 -31.66
CA LEU A 119 -64.43 -4.75 -31.01
C LEU A 119 -63.11 -5.49 -31.22
N TYR A 120 -63.12 -6.82 -31.07
CA TYR A 120 -61.92 -7.61 -31.31
C TYR A 120 -61.46 -7.59 -32.78
N GLU A 121 -62.39 -7.66 -33.73
CA GLU A 121 -62.09 -7.51 -35.15
C GLU A 121 -61.54 -6.11 -35.48
N ALA A 122 -62.13 -5.05 -34.92
CA ALA A 122 -61.64 -3.68 -35.06
C ALA A 122 -60.24 -3.52 -34.45
N PHE A 123 -59.96 -4.14 -33.30
CA PHE A 123 -58.64 -4.16 -32.68
C PHE A 123 -57.60 -4.82 -33.58
N LEU A 124 -57.90 -6.01 -34.13
CA LEU A 124 -56.98 -6.70 -35.04
C LEU A 124 -56.71 -5.90 -36.31
N ARG A 125 -57.75 -5.28 -36.88
CA ARG A 125 -57.63 -4.42 -38.07
C ARG A 125 -56.75 -3.20 -37.80
N LEU A 126 -56.98 -2.50 -36.70
CA LEU A 126 -56.21 -1.31 -36.35
C LEU A 126 -54.78 -1.66 -35.96
N LYS A 127 -54.56 -2.76 -35.23
CA LYS A 127 -53.21 -3.28 -34.95
C LYS A 127 -52.45 -3.53 -36.24
N ALA A 128 -53.03 -4.27 -37.18
CA ALA A 128 -52.38 -4.58 -38.45
C ALA A 128 -52.05 -3.31 -39.25
N GLN A 129 -52.95 -2.33 -39.26
CA GLN A 129 -52.71 -1.04 -39.91
C GLN A 129 -51.52 -0.30 -39.28
N LEU A 130 -51.52 -0.09 -37.97
CA LEU A 130 -50.45 0.66 -37.28
C LEU A 130 -49.11 -0.08 -37.27
N GLU A 131 -49.14 -1.42 -37.28
CA GLU A 131 -47.96 -2.26 -37.46
C GLU A 131 -47.37 -2.10 -38.85
N SER A 132 -48.20 -2.04 -39.90
CA SER A 132 -47.73 -1.76 -41.28
C SER A 132 -47.12 -0.36 -41.45
N GLU A 133 -47.55 0.60 -40.63
CA GLU A 133 -47.00 1.96 -40.58
C GLU A 133 -45.68 2.05 -39.78
N GLY A 134 -45.22 0.95 -39.17
CA GLY A 134 -44.00 0.93 -38.33
C GLY A 134 -44.18 1.61 -36.98
N LEU A 135 -45.42 1.79 -36.50
CA LEU A 135 -45.65 2.45 -35.20
C LEU A 135 -45.11 1.63 -34.02
N PHE A 136 -45.03 0.31 -34.17
CA PHE A 136 -44.60 -0.63 -33.12
C PHE A 136 -43.12 -1.06 -33.25
N ASP A 137 -42.36 -0.46 -34.16
CA ASP A 137 -40.98 -0.84 -34.44
C ASP A 137 -40.09 -0.73 -33.19
N ALA A 138 -39.33 -1.79 -32.92
CA ALA A 138 -38.42 -1.83 -31.77
C ALA A 138 -37.38 -0.70 -31.78
N GLY A 139 -36.98 -0.21 -32.97
CA GLY A 139 -36.04 0.91 -33.11
C GLY A 139 -36.60 2.26 -32.66
N ARG A 140 -37.92 2.41 -32.52
CA ARG A 140 -38.55 3.63 -31.98
C ARG A 140 -38.62 3.64 -30.46
N LYS A 141 -38.54 2.47 -29.83
CA LYS A 141 -38.72 2.30 -28.39
C LYS A 141 -37.51 2.83 -27.64
N ARG A 142 -37.76 3.68 -26.64
CA ARG A 142 -36.76 4.31 -25.78
C ARG A 142 -36.46 3.45 -24.55
N ALA A 143 -35.20 3.46 -24.11
CA ALA A 143 -34.82 2.78 -22.88
C ALA A 143 -35.34 3.54 -21.65
N LEU A 144 -35.76 2.80 -20.61
CA LEU A 144 -36.20 3.39 -19.35
C LEU A 144 -35.00 3.97 -18.57
N PRO A 145 -35.15 5.15 -17.93
CA PRO A 145 -34.11 5.70 -17.08
C PRO A 145 -33.92 4.84 -15.83
N ALA A 146 -32.67 4.51 -15.50
CA ALA A 146 -32.35 3.71 -14.30
C ALA A 146 -32.66 4.46 -12.99
N HIS A 147 -32.55 5.80 -13.00
CA HIS A 147 -32.78 6.68 -11.86
C HIS A 147 -33.61 7.90 -12.30
N PRO A 148 -34.94 7.75 -12.48
CA PRO A 148 -35.77 8.88 -12.83
C PRO A 148 -35.80 9.90 -11.69
N ARG A 149 -35.66 11.18 -12.03
CA ARG A 149 -35.78 12.33 -11.14
C ARG A 149 -37.24 12.67 -10.86
N ALA A 150 -38.16 12.33 -11.76
CA ALA A 150 -39.59 12.48 -11.58
C ALA A 150 -40.35 11.46 -12.45
N ILE A 151 -41.48 10.96 -11.94
CA ILE A 151 -42.35 10.00 -12.63
C ILE A 151 -43.70 10.65 -12.91
N GLY A 152 -44.14 10.61 -14.16
CA GLY A 152 -45.47 11.04 -14.57
C GLY A 152 -46.47 9.88 -14.53
N ILE A 153 -47.72 10.13 -14.12
CA ILE A 153 -48.80 9.14 -14.16
C ILE A 153 -49.99 9.73 -14.90
N VAL A 154 -50.38 9.13 -16.02
CA VAL A 154 -51.60 9.45 -16.76
C VAL A 154 -52.68 8.42 -16.39
N THR A 155 -53.63 8.84 -15.55
CA THR A 155 -54.77 8.02 -15.14
C THR A 155 -55.85 8.90 -14.49
N SER A 156 -56.96 8.29 -14.08
CA SER A 156 -58.04 8.99 -13.37
C SER A 156 -57.72 9.14 -11.89
N LEU A 157 -58.03 10.30 -11.31
CA LEU A 157 -57.84 10.56 -9.87
C LEU A 157 -58.66 9.63 -8.98
N GLN A 158 -59.76 9.10 -9.50
CA GLN A 158 -60.65 8.18 -8.79
C GLN A 158 -60.32 6.71 -9.06
N ALA A 159 -59.37 6.40 -9.95
CA ALA A 159 -59.03 5.02 -10.28
C ALA A 159 -58.27 4.31 -9.16
N ALA A 160 -58.62 3.05 -8.89
CA ALA A 160 -57.86 2.18 -8.00
C ALA A 160 -56.39 2.02 -8.46
N ALA A 161 -56.17 1.96 -9.77
CA ALA A 161 -54.85 1.87 -10.39
C ALA A 161 -53.90 3.00 -9.94
N LEU A 162 -54.40 4.23 -9.74
CA LEU A 162 -53.57 5.33 -9.24
C LEU A 162 -53.05 5.02 -7.82
N ARG A 163 -53.94 4.52 -6.94
CA ARG A 163 -53.58 4.18 -5.55
C ARG A 163 -52.55 3.06 -5.52
N ASP A 164 -52.71 2.06 -6.39
CA ASP A 164 -51.79 0.93 -6.48
C ASP A 164 -50.38 1.37 -6.93
N VAL A 165 -50.31 2.23 -7.96
CA VAL A 165 -49.05 2.83 -8.42
C VAL A 165 -48.42 3.68 -7.32
N LEU A 166 -49.17 4.60 -6.71
CA LEU A 166 -48.66 5.49 -5.66
C LEU A 166 -48.17 4.72 -4.44
N THR A 167 -48.88 3.68 -4.01
CA THR A 167 -48.47 2.82 -2.88
C THR A 167 -47.17 2.09 -3.18
N THR A 168 -47.04 1.58 -4.41
CA THR A 168 -45.83 0.90 -4.87
C THR A 168 -44.63 1.84 -4.93
N LEU A 169 -44.83 3.04 -5.48
CA LEU A 169 -43.79 4.09 -5.53
C LEU A 169 -43.39 4.58 -4.15
N ALA A 170 -44.35 4.83 -3.25
CA ALA A 170 -44.08 5.25 -1.87
C ALA A 170 -43.26 4.20 -1.10
N ARG A 171 -43.51 2.92 -1.34
CA ARG A 171 -42.75 1.82 -0.74
C ARG A 171 -41.33 1.69 -1.33
N ARG A 172 -41.21 1.70 -2.66
CA ARG A 172 -39.95 1.37 -3.36
C ARG A 172 -39.03 2.58 -3.54
N ALA A 173 -39.57 3.71 -3.93
CA ALA A 173 -38.84 4.92 -4.27
C ALA A 173 -39.53 6.20 -3.76
N PRO A 174 -39.73 6.36 -2.43
CA PRO A 174 -40.40 7.54 -1.85
C PRO A 174 -39.66 8.87 -2.07
N HIS A 175 -38.41 8.80 -2.56
CA HIS A 175 -37.57 9.95 -2.84
C HIS A 175 -37.80 10.54 -4.24
N ILE A 176 -38.55 9.84 -5.10
CA ILE A 176 -38.83 10.28 -6.47
C ILE A 176 -40.18 11.03 -6.47
N PRO A 177 -40.22 12.32 -6.84
CA PRO A 177 -41.46 13.05 -6.98
C PRO A 177 -42.35 12.44 -8.08
N VAL A 178 -43.66 12.48 -7.84
CA VAL A 178 -44.68 11.95 -8.73
C VAL A 178 -45.57 13.09 -9.20
N ILE A 179 -45.76 13.20 -10.52
CA ILE A 179 -46.64 14.19 -11.14
C ILE A 179 -47.80 13.44 -11.78
N VAL A 180 -49.02 13.74 -11.32
CA VAL A 180 -50.23 13.12 -11.86
C VAL A 180 -50.82 14.01 -12.94
N TYR A 181 -51.02 13.43 -14.12
CA TYR A 181 -51.71 14.02 -15.27
C TYR A 181 -53.12 13.43 -15.34
N PRO A 182 -54.12 14.09 -14.73
CA PRO A 182 -55.44 13.51 -14.56
C PRO A 182 -56.18 13.40 -15.90
N ALA A 183 -56.58 12.19 -16.26
CA ALA A 183 -57.44 11.92 -17.40
C ALA A 183 -58.52 10.91 -17.01
N PRO A 184 -59.78 11.08 -17.44
CA PRO A 184 -60.78 10.02 -17.28
C PRO A 184 -60.28 8.76 -17.99
N VAL A 185 -60.54 7.59 -17.42
CA VAL A 185 -60.08 6.31 -18.01
C VAL A 185 -61.22 5.49 -18.59
N GLN A 186 -62.48 5.89 -18.37
CA GLN A 186 -63.71 5.22 -18.81
C GLN A 186 -64.73 6.23 -19.36
N GLY A 187 -65.53 5.81 -20.35
CA GLY A 187 -66.53 6.65 -21.03
C GLY A 187 -66.12 7.10 -22.44
N ALA A 188 -67.05 7.75 -23.14
CA ALA A 188 -66.84 8.21 -24.51
C ALA A 188 -65.84 9.39 -24.58
N GLY A 189 -64.99 9.41 -25.61
CA GLY A 189 -63.99 10.47 -25.83
C GLY A 189 -62.82 10.47 -24.84
N VAL A 190 -62.61 9.36 -24.12
CA VAL A 190 -61.51 9.21 -23.17
C VAL A 190 -60.15 9.17 -23.86
N SER A 191 -60.04 8.48 -25.00
CA SER A 191 -58.74 8.31 -25.67
C SER A 191 -58.10 9.64 -26.04
N ALA A 192 -58.88 10.58 -26.58
CA ALA A 192 -58.41 11.93 -26.89
C ALA A 192 -57.92 12.71 -25.66
N LYS A 193 -58.56 12.50 -24.50
CA LYS A 193 -58.14 13.13 -23.23
C LYS A 193 -56.86 12.50 -22.67
N LEU A 194 -56.72 11.17 -22.78
CA LEU A 194 -55.48 10.46 -22.43
C LEU A 194 -54.33 10.93 -23.32
N ALA A 195 -54.55 10.99 -24.64
CA ALA A 195 -53.58 11.49 -25.61
C ALA A 195 -53.13 12.92 -25.30
N ALA A 196 -54.07 13.83 -25.04
CA ALA A 196 -53.76 15.21 -24.66
C ALA A 196 -52.93 15.31 -23.37
N MET A 197 -53.14 14.41 -22.40
CA MET A 197 -52.31 14.35 -21.19
C MET A 197 -50.92 13.79 -21.44
N VAL A 198 -50.78 12.77 -22.30
CA VAL A 198 -49.48 12.25 -22.74
C VAL A 198 -48.68 13.34 -23.46
N GLU A 199 -49.30 14.03 -24.42
CA GLU A 199 -48.69 15.16 -25.14
C GLU A 199 -48.32 16.30 -24.20
N THR A 200 -49.16 16.60 -23.21
CA THR A 200 -48.87 17.64 -22.21
C THR A 200 -47.68 17.25 -21.34
N ALA A 201 -47.59 15.99 -20.90
CA ALA A 201 -46.45 15.50 -20.13
C ALA A 201 -45.15 15.56 -20.95
N SER A 202 -45.20 15.10 -22.21
CA SER A 202 -44.07 15.17 -23.13
C SER A 202 -43.61 16.60 -23.35
N ARG A 203 -44.54 17.53 -23.64
CA ARG A 203 -44.22 18.94 -23.91
C ARG A 203 -43.63 19.66 -22.69
N ARG A 204 -44.07 19.32 -21.49
CA ARG A 204 -43.55 19.95 -20.26
C ARG A 204 -42.14 19.49 -19.91
N GLY A 205 -41.78 18.24 -20.25
CA GLY A 205 -40.46 17.69 -19.95
C GLY A 205 -40.11 17.68 -18.46
N GLU A 206 -41.12 17.69 -17.57
CA GLU A 206 -40.94 17.73 -16.10
C GLU A 206 -40.81 16.34 -15.47
N VAL A 207 -40.96 15.29 -16.27
CA VAL A 207 -40.85 13.88 -15.87
C VAL A 207 -39.93 13.12 -16.82
N ASP A 208 -39.17 12.16 -16.29
CA ASP A 208 -38.23 11.37 -17.09
C ASP A 208 -38.85 10.08 -17.64
N VAL A 209 -40.01 9.69 -17.11
CA VAL A 209 -40.77 8.51 -17.53
C VAL A 209 -42.24 8.70 -17.22
N LEU A 210 -43.10 8.20 -18.10
CA LEU A 210 -44.55 8.30 -18.01
C LEU A 210 -45.18 6.92 -17.82
N ILE A 211 -46.08 6.78 -16.86
CA ILE A 211 -46.93 5.59 -16.72
C ILE A 211 -48.31 5.94 -17.27
N VAL A 212 -48.79 5.18 -18.24
CA VAL A 212 -50.19 5.22 -18.68
C VAL A 212 -50.86 3.97 -18.15
N CYS A 213 -51.83 4.10 -17.24
CA CYS A 213 -52.38 2.92 -16.57
C CYS A 213 -53.90 2.99 -16.29
N ARG A 214 -54.48 1.80 -16.27
CA ARG A 214 -55.85 1.52 -15.81
C ARG A 214 -55.86 0.09 -15.23
N GLY A 215 -56.74 -0.16 -14.25
CA GLY A 215 -56.97 -1.51 -13.73
C GLY A 215 -57.61 -2.44 -14.78
N GLY A 216 -57.86 -3.68 -14.39
CA GLY A 216 -58.58 -4.66 -15.23
C GLY A 216 -60.00 -4.23 -15.59
N GLY A 217 -60.53 -4.84 -16.64
CA GLY A 217 -61.88 -4.64 -17.13
C GLY A 217 -62.14 -5.51 -18.36
N SER A 218 -63.36 -5.50 -18.88
CA SER A 218 -63.63 -6.14 -20.16
C SER A 218 -62.98 -5.38 -21.32
N ILE A 219 -62.97 -5.95 -22.53
CA ILE A 219 -62.43 -5.25 -23.71
C ILE A 219 -63.16 -3.93 -23.99
N GLU A 220 -64.45 -3.83 -23.65
CA GLU A 220 -65.23 -2.59 -23.72
C GLU A 220 -64.69 -1.53 -22.76
N ASP A 221 -64.36 -1.95 -21.55
CA ASP A 221 -63.77 -1.09 -20.55
C ASP A 221 -62.42 -0.56 -21.03
N LEU A 222 -61.55 -1.45 -21.53
CA LEU A 222 -60.21 -1.08 -21.98
C LEU A 222 -60.17 -0.42 -23.37
N TRP A 223 -61.31 -0.26 -24.04
CA TRP A 223 -61.37 0.18 -25.44
C TRP A 223 -60.71 1.53 -25.71
N ALA A 224 -60.75 2.46 -24.77
CA ALA A 224 -60.11 3.76 -24.93
C ALA A 224 -58.58 3.68 -25.14
N PHE A 225 -57.96 2.57 -24.74
CA PHE A 225 -56.54 2.27 -24.96
C PHE A 225 -56.26 1.56 -26.29
N ASN A 226 -57.31 1.20 -27.03
CA ASN A 226 -57.26 0.62 -28.37
C ASN A 226 -57.56 1.64 -29.48
N GLU A 227 -57.79 2.90 -29.15
CA GLU A 227 -58.01 3.95 -30.15
C GLU A 227 -56.67 4.50 -30.70
N GLU A 228 -56.67 4.82 -31.99
CA GLU A 228 -55.50 5.26 -32.75
C GLU A 228 -54.85 6.54 -32.18
N VAL A 229 -55.68 7.48 -31.70
CA VAL A 229 -55.22 8.79 -31.20
C VAL A 229 -54.25 8.62 -30.03
N LEU A 230 -54.53 7.74 -29.08
CA LEU A 230 -53.62 7.47 -27.97
C LEU A 230 -52.35 6.74 -28.41
N ALA A 231 -52.47 5.76 -29.31
CA ALA A 231 -51.32 5.02 -29.81
C ALA A 231 -50.29 5.96 -30.48
N ARG A 232 -50.78 6.89 -31.31
CA ARG A 232 -49.93 7.90 -31.97
C ARG A 232 -49.33 8.88 -30.96
N ALA A 233 -50.10 9.33 -29.96
CA ALA A 233 -49.58 10.21 -28.91
C ALA A 233 -48.47 9.54 -28.08
N ILE A 234 -48.63 8.26 -27.73
CA ILE A 234 -47.60 7.48 -27.03
C ILE A 234 -46.34 7.35 -27.89
N ALA A 235 -46.48 6.92 -29.15
CA ALA A 235 -45.34 6.72 -30.05
C ALA A 235 -44.62 8.02 -30.45
N ALA A 236 -45.28 9.17 -30.30
CA ALA A 236 -44.72 10.50 -30.54
C ALA A 236 -44.12 11.15 -29.27
N SER A 237 -44.40 10.62 -28.08
CA SER A 237 -43.88 11.14 -26.81
C SER A 237 -42.35 11.18 -26.83
N GLU A 238 -41.76 12.27 -26.36
CA GLU A 238 -40.31 12.43 -26.16
C GLU A 238 -39.84 11.74 -24.87
N VAL A 239 -40.74 11.61 -23.90
CA VAL A 239 -40.54 10.91 -22.63
C VAL A 239 -40.90 9.44 -22.81
N PRO A 240 -40.09 8.48 -22.31
CA PRO A 240 -40.41 7.07 -22.39
C PRO A 240 -41.71 6.74 -21.65
N VAL A 241 -42.57 5.94 -22.28
CA VAL A 241 -43.90 5.57 -21.79
C VAL A 241 -43.96 4.09 -21.42
N VAL A 242 -44.43 3.81 -20.21
CA VAL A 242 -44.75 2.47 -19.72
C VAL A 242 -46.27 2.31 -19.70
N SER A 243 -46.77 1.33 -20.45
CA SER A 243 -48.19 0.97 -20.37
C SER A 243 -48.40 -0.04 -19.24
N GLY A 244 -49.35 0.24 -18.36
CA GLY A 244 -49.76 -0.64 -17.26
C GLY A 244 -51.28 -0.80 -17.26
N VAL A 245 -51.83 -1.27 -18.38
CA VAL A 245 -53.28 -1.39 -18.60
C VAL A 245 -53.71 -2.84 -18.41
N GLY A 246 -54.63 -3.09 -17.49
CA GLY A 246 -55.24 -4.41 -17.30
C GLY A 246 -54.38 -5.40 -16.50
N HIS A 247 -54.44 -6.67 -16.88
CA HIS A 247 -53.68 -7.80 -16.34
C HIS A 247 -52.78 -8.46 -17.40
N GLU A 248 -52.08 -9.54 -17.02
CA GLU A 248 -51.17 -10.27 -17.90
C GLU A 248 -51.77 -10.68 -19.25
N THR A 249 -53.05 -11.03 -19.29
CA THR A 249 -53.77 -11.47 -20.49
C THR A 249 -54.32 -10.33 -21.35
N ASP A 250 -54.37 -9.12 -20.81
CA ASP A 250 -54.99 -7.98 -21.49
C ASP A 250 -53.93 -7.32 -22.39
N PHE A 251 -54.20 -7.27 -23.69
CA PHE A 251 -53.34 -6.59 -24.66
C PHE A 251 -54.12 -5.49 -25.33
N THR A 252 -53.57 -4.27 -25.27
CA THR A 252 -54.14 -3.08 -25.89
C THR A 252 -53.18 -2.49 -26.92
N ILE A 253 -53.69 -1.68 -27.84
CA ILE A 253 -52.85 -0.99 -28.83
C ILE A 253 -51.85 -0.05 -28.14
N ALA A 254 -52.24 0.59 -27.04
CA ALA A 254 -51.34 1.38 -26.21
C ALA A 254 -50.13 0.57 -25.71
N ASP A 255 -50.29 -0.72 -25.38
CA ASP A 255 -49.18 -1.58 -24.96
C ASP A 255 -48.15 -1.82 -26.08
N PHE A 256 -48.62 -1.93 -27.32
CA PHE A 256 -47.73 -2.10 -28.47
C PHE A 256 -47.01 -0.81 -28.83
N ALA A 257 -47.70 0.34 -28.72
CA ALA A 257 -47.16 1.66 -28.96
C ALA A 257 -46.17 2.12 -27.87
N ALA A 258 -46.36 1.69 -26.62
CA ALA A 258 -45.49 2.03 -25.50
C ALA A 258 -44.07 1.47 -25.67
N ASP A 259 -43.10 2.12 -25.03
CA ASP A 259 -41.71 1.68 -25.01
C ASP A 259 -41.57 0.38 -24.24
N VAL A 260 -42.28 0.27 -23.11
CA VAL A 260 -42.32 -0.94 -22.29
C VAL A 260 -43.75 -1.24 -21.84
N ARG A 261 -44.16 -2.51 -21.98
CA ARG A 261 -45.40 -3.02 -21.40
C ARG A 261 -45.13 -3.57 -20.00
N ALA A 262 -45.98 -3.18 -19.06
CA ALA A 262 -46.12 -3.80 -17.76
C ALA A 262 -47.44 -4.60 -17.69
N PRO A 263 -47.46 -5.77 -17.05
CA PRO A 263 -48.69 -6.56 -16.93
C PRO A 263 -49.80 -5.91 -16.11
N THR A 264 -49.45 -5.00 -15.20
CA THR A 264 -50.38 -4.36 -14.27
C THR A 264 -49.91 -2.93 -13.97
N PRO A 265 -50.79 -2.05 -13.44
CA PRO A 265 -50.39 -0.74 -12.92
C PRO A 265 -49.27 -0.84 -11.89
N THR A 266 -49.34 -1.81 -10.98
CA THR A 266 -48.26 -2.05 -9.99
C THR A 266 -46.96 -2.45 -10.67
N GLY A 267 -46.99 -3.36 -11.66
CA GLY A 267 -45.83 -3.74 -12.45
C GLY A 267 -45.18 -2.54 -13.15
N ALA A 268 -45.99 -1.60 -13.66
CA ALA A 268 -45.47 -0.38 -14.28
C ALA A 268 -44.69 0.47 -13.27
N ALA A 269 -45.25 0.62 -12.06
CA ALA A 269 -44.57 1.31 -10.96
C ALA A 269 -43.25 0.62 -10.57
N GLU A 270 -43.19 -0.71 -10.59
CA GLU A 270 -41.98 -1.46 -10.25
C GLU A 270 -40.87 -1.32 -11.29
N LEU A 271 -41.22 -1.28 -12.58
CA LEU A 271 -40.26 -1.11 -13.67
C LEU A 271 -39.58 0.27 -13.65
N VAL A 272 -40.31 1.31 -13.27
CA VAL A 272 -39.77 2.68 -13.24
C VAL A 272 -39.18 3.08 -11.88
N SER A 273 -39.32 2.24 -10.84
CA SER A 273 -38.87 2.58 -9.49
C SER A 273 -37.65 1.75 -9.04
N PRO A 274 -36.47 2.38 -8.89
CA PRO A 274 -35.34 1.73 -8.25
C PRO A 274 -35.65 1.49 -6.77
N GLN A 275 -35.24 0.33 -6.24
CA GLN A 275 -35.47 0.02 -4.82
C GLN A 275 -34.51 0.82 -3.94
N ARG A 276 -35.03 1.81 -3.20
CA ARG A 276 -34.26 2.65 -2.27
C ARG A 276 -33.43 1.82 -1.29
N VAL A 277 -33.97 0.70 -0.79
CA VAL A 277 -33.27 -0.18 0.15
C VAL A 277 -31.98 -0.74 -0.45
N LEU A 278 -31.99 -1.12 -1.74
CA LEU A 278 -30.79 -1.61 -2.42
C LEU A 278 -29.79 -0.48 -2.65
N LEU A 279 -30.26 0.71 -3.02
CA LEU A 279 -29.39 1.88 -3.20
C LEU A 279 -28.69 2.30 -1.90
N LEU A 280 -29.41 2.29 -0.78
CA LEU A 280 -28.83 2.60 0.54
C LEU A 280 -27.80 1.54 0.95
N ARG A 281 -28.09 0.25 0.74
CA ARG A 281 -27.12 -0.83 1.01
C ARG A 281 -25.85 -0.68 0.18
N GLU A 282 -25.98 -0.34 -1.10
CA GLU A 282 -24.83 -0.09 -1.97
C GLU A 282 -24.02 1.13 -1.49
N LEU A 283 -24.70 2.20 -1.07
CA LEU A 283 -24.06 3.39 -0.51
C LEU A 283 -23.28 3.06 0.77
N ASP A 284 -23.87 2.31 1.70
CA ASP A 284 -23.22 1.87 2.93
C ASP A 284 -22.00 0.99 2.65
N HIS A 285 -22.11 0.08 1.67
CA HIS A 285 -21.00 -0.77 1.25
C HIS A 285 -19.83 0.05 0.69
N ARG A 286 -20.13 1.04 -0.16
CA ARG A 286 -19.12 1.96 -0.71
C ARG A 286 -18.49 2.82 0.38
N HIS A 287 -19.29 3.33 1.32
CA HIS A 287 -18.81 4.11 2.46
C HIS A 287 -17.84 3.28 3.32
N ALA A 288 -18.21 2.05 3.67
CA ALA A 288 -17.36 1.16 4.46
C ALA A 288 -16.06 0.80 3.74
N THR A 289 -16.12 0.62 2.41
CA THR A 289 -14.94 0.35 1.58
C THR A 289 -13.99 1.54 1.54
N LEU A 290 -14.52 2.75 1.38
CA LEU A 290 -13.75 4.00 1.42
C LEU A 290 -13.11 4.20 2.80
N ALA A 291 -13.86 4.03 3.89
CA ALA A 291 -13.35 4.15 5.25
C ALA A 291 -12.18 3.17 5.52
N ARG A 292 -12.30 1.91 5.10
CA ARG A 292 -11.19 0.93 5.18
C ARG A 292 -9.99 1.35 4.34
N GLY A 293 -10.23 1.91 3.15
CA GLY A 293 -9.18 2.46 2.29
C GLY A 293 -8.39 3.58 2.97
N PHE A 294 -9.10 4.55 3.54
CA PHE A 294 -8.50 5.64 4.31
C PHE A 294 -7.74 5.14 5.55
N GLY A 295 -8.31 4.20 6.30
CA GLY A 295 -7.63 3.60 7.45
C GLY A 295 -6.29 2.98 7.08
N ARG A 296 -6.26 2.16 6.02
CA ARG A 296 -5.02 1.56 5.50
C ARG A 296 -4.02 2.60 5.00
N MET A 297 -4.48 3.66 4.37
CA MET A 297 -3.62 4.75 3.92
C MET A 297 -2.95 5.44 5.11
N MET A 298 -3.74 5.79 6.14
CA MET A 298 -3.23 6.42 7.36
C MET A 298 -2.23 5.52 8.09
N GLU A 299 -2.53 4.24 8.23
CA GLU A 299 -1.63 3.27 8.86
C GLU A 299 -0.29 3.15 8.11
N ARG A 300 -0.31 3.09 6.77
CA ARG A 300 0.90 3.09 5.95
C ARG A 300 1.72 4.38 6.12
N ARG A 301 1.05 5.54 6.19
CA ARG A 301 1.72 6.83 6.40
C ARG A 301 2.32 6.94 7.80
N ALA A 302 1.63 6.43 8.82
CA ALA A 302 2.13 6.37 10.19
C ALA A 302 3.38 5.45 10.28
N GLN A 303 3.32 4.25 9.70
CA GLN A 303 4.47 3.34 9.64
C GLN A 303 5.66 3.96 8.87
N GLN A 304 5.38 4.67 7.77
CA GLN A 304 6.41 5.40 7.02
C GLN A 304 7.05 6.50 7.87
N LEU A 305 6.25 7.25 8.63
CA LEU A 305 6.72 8.27 9.55
C LEU A 305 7.60 7.65 10.64
N ASP A 306 7.16 6.56 11.27
CA ASP A 306 7.94 5.85 12.29
C ASP A 306 9.28 5.36 11.74
N TRP A 307 9.29 4.80 10.52
CA TRP A 307 10.51 4.34 9.87
C TRP A 307 11.47 5.50 9.55
N LEU A 308 10.95 6.63 9.04
CA LEU A 308 11.75 7.82 8.77
C LEU A 308 12.27 8.45 10.08
N ALA A 309 11.44 8.49 11.13
CA ALA A 309 11.83 9.00 12.44
C ALA A 309 12.98 8.18 13.04
N ARG A 310 12.97 6.85 12.88
CA ARG A 310 14.09 5.99 13.32
C ARG A 310 15.41 6.26 12.59
N ARG A 311 15.39 6.83 11.38
CA ARG A 311 16.61 7.21 10.65
C ARG A 311 17.22 8.51 11.16
N LEU A 312 16.48 9.29 11.94
CA LEU A 312 17.02 10.47 12.60
C LEU A 312 17.83 10.02 13.82
N VAL A 313 19.15 9.95 13.66
CA VAL A 313 20.06 9.81 14.81
C VAL A 313 19.84 11.01 15.72
N SER A 314 19.49 10.76 16.98
CA SER A 314 19.31 11.83 17.97
C SER A 314 20.54 12.73 17.99
N PRO A 315 20.38 14.06 17.87
CA PRO A 315 21.49 15.00 18.01
C PRO A 315 22.27 14.77 19.30
N ALA A 316 21.59 14.38 20.38
CA ALA A 316 22.21 14.04 21.66
C ALA A 316 23.13 12.81 21.55
N GLU A 317 22.72 11.76 20.84
CA GLU A 317 23.53 10.56 20.64
C GLU A 317 24.73 10.85 19.73
N ARG A 318 24.55 11.66 18.68
CA ARG A 318 25.65 12.13 17.82
C ARG A 318 26.68 12.95 18.62
N LEU A 319 26.22 13.87 19.47
CA LEU A 319 27.08 14.66 20.36
C LEU A 319 27.79 13.79 21.40
N ALA A 320 27.11 12.77 21.95
CA ALA A 320 27.71 11.82 22.88
C ALA A 320 28.86 11.05 22.22
N ARG A 321 28.66 10.51 21.00
CA ARG A 321 29.71 9.83 20.23
C ARG A 321 30.90 10.76 19.94
N GLN A 322 30.64 12.01 19.58
CA GLN A 322 31.70 13.01 19.37
C GLN A 322 32.47 13.32 20.66
N ARG A 323 31.80 13.45 21.80
CA ARG A 323 32.44 13.64 23.11
C ARG A 323 33.34 12.46 23.48
N THR A 324 32.86 11.23 23.31
CA THR A 324 33.67 10.03 23.55
C THR A 324 34.90 10.00 22.64
N HIS A 325 34.76 10.34 21.36
CA HIS A 325 35.88 10.42 20.44
C HIS A 325 36.91 11.49 20.85
N LEU A 326 36.45 12.68 21.24
CA LEU A 326 37.32 13.74 21.75
C LEU A 326 38.07 13.32 23.03
N GLN A 327 37.40 12.61 23.95
CA GLN A 327 38.04 12.07 25.15
C GLN A 327 39.11 11.02 24.80
N GLN A 328 38.87 10.14 23.83
CA GLN A 328 39.87 9.18 23.38
C GLN A 328 41.07 9.89 22.74
N LEU A 329 40.83 10.91 21.92
CA LEU A 329 41.89 11.70 21.30
C LEU A 329 42.70 12.49 22.34
N SER A 330 42.08 13.04 23.38
CA SER A 330 42.78 13.78 24.43
C SER A 330 43.72 12.87 25.24
N VAL A 331 43.29 11.67 25.59
CA VAL A 331 44.13 10.65 26.26
C VAL A 331 45.30 10.22 25.37
N ARG A 332 45.05 10.02 24.07
CA ARG A 332 46.10 9.68 23.10
C ARG A 332 47.13 10.81 22.97
N LEU A 333 46.69 12.07 22.92
CA LEU A 333 47.58 13.22 22.84
C LEU A 333 48.45 13.36 24.10
N ALA A 334 47.86 13.25 25.29
CA ALA A 334 48.58 13.33 26.56
C ALA A 334 49.65 12.24 26.67
N SER A 335 49.31 11.00 26.29
CA SER A 335 50.26 9.88 26.33
C SER A 335 51.34 9.97 25.24
N ALA A 336 51.02 10.49 24.05
CA ALA A 336 51.98 10.70 22.98
C ALA A 336 53.05 11.75 23.34
N GLY A 337 52.71 12.78 24.12
CA GLY A 337 53.67 13.76 24.62
C GLY A 337 54.51 13.26 25.79
N ALA A 338 53.89 12.57 26.75
CA ALA A 338 54.57 12.14 27.98
C ALA A 338 55.60 11.02 27.76
N ARG A 339 55.32 10.07 26.85
CA ARG A 339 56.17 8.89 26.63
C ARG A 339 57.57 9.26 26.09
N PRO A 340 57.72 10.03 24.98
CA PRO A 340 59.03 10.39 24.45
C PRO A 340 59.87 11.19 25.45
N VAL A 341 59.26 12.10 26.21
CA VAL A 341 59.96 12.91 27.24
C VAL A 341 60.48 12.02 28.35
N ARG A 342 59.67 11.09 28.86
CA ARG A 342 60.10 10.14 29.89
C ARG A 342 61.22 9.24 29.40
N ASP A 343 61.11 8.73 28.17
CA ASP A 343 62.13 7.86 27.58
C ASP A 343 63.45 8.61 27.35
N ALA A 344 63.38 9.87 26.87
CA ALA A 344 64.54 10.74 26.73
C ALA A 344 65.22 11.03 28.09
N ARG A 345 64.43 11.33 29.14
CA ARG A 345 64.96 11.50 30.50
C ARG A 345 65.62 10.22 31.03
N GLY A 346 65.02 9.06 30.79
CA GLY A 346 65.59 7.76 31.15
C GLY A 346 66.92 7.48 30.44
N ARG A 347 67.00 7.73 29.13
CA ARG A 347 68.25 7.61 28.36
C ARG A 347 69.32 8.56 28.89
N PHE A 348 68.96 9.82 29.16
CA PHE A 348 69.89 10.81 29.72
C PHE A 348 70.44 10.36 31.08
N ALA A 349 69.57 9.93 32.00
CA ALA A 349 69.98 9.44 33.31
C ALA A 349 70.94 8.22 33.20
N LEU A 350 70.66 7.30 32.28
CA LEU A 350 71.55 6.15 32.02
C LEU A 350 72.93 6.58 31.52
N VAL A 351 72.98 7.51 30.56
CA VAL A 351 74.25 8.05 30.03
C VAL A 351 75.01 8.80 31.13
N GLN A 352 74.32 9.59 31.95
CA GLN A 352 74.90 10.30 33.09
C GLN A 352 75.53 9.33 34.10
N MET A 353 74.83 8.25 34.46
CA MET A 353 75.38 7.22 35.36
C MET A 353 76.61 6.51 34.75
N ARG A 354 76.59 6.19 33.45
CA ARG A 354 77.74 5.60 32.75
C ARG A 354 78.94 6.55 32.77
N TRP A 355 78.71 7.83 32.48
CA TRP A 355 79.75 8.85 32.52
C TRP A 355 80.36 8.99 33.92
N GLN A 356 79.53 9.04 34.97
CA GLN A 356 80.00 9.11 36.35
C GLN A 356 80.84 7.88 36.73
N ARG A 357 80.47 6.68 36.27
CA ARG A 357 81.23 5.44 36.53
C ARG A 357 82.56 5.37 35.79
N CYS A 358 82.63 5.91 34.57
CA CYS A 358 83.85 5.91 33.76
C CYS A 358 84.77 7.10 34.06
N ARG A 359 84.34 8.07 34.87
CA ARG A 359 85.15 9.23 35.24
C ARG A 359 86.29 8.76 36.16
N PRO A 360 87.56 8.85 35.74
CA PRO A 360 88.67 8.45 36.59
C PRO A 360 88.80 9.41 37.77
N ASP A 361 88.90 8.86 38.98
CA ASP A 361 89.26 9.63 40.16
C ASP A 361 90.79 9.80 40.20
N LEU A 362 91.24 10.97 39.75
CA LEU A 362 92.65 11.34 39.71
C LEU A 362 93.13 11.96 41.03
N SER A 363 92.27 12.06 42.05
CA SER A 363 92.65 12.68 43.34
C SER A 363 93.81 11.95 44.00
N LEU A 364 93.76 10.62 44.06
CA LEU A 364 94.81 9.79 44.65
C LEU A 364 96.12 9.90 43.87
N HIS A 365 96.07 9.83 42.53
CA HIS A 365 97.25 9.99 41.68
C HIS A 365 97.86 11.39 41.81
N ARG A 366 97.03 12.44 41.90
CA ARG A 366 97.49 13.81 42.13
C ARG A 366 98.18 13.94 43.49
N SER A 367 97.60 13.40 44.56
CA SER A 367 98.21 13.39 45.89
C SER A 367 99.53 12.59 45.93
N GLN A 368 99.62 11.47 45.21
CA GLN A 368 100.86 10.70 45.08
C GLN A 368 101.97 11.50 44.38
N VAL A 369 101.65 12.16 43.26
CA VAL A 369 102.62 12.99 42.52
C VAL A 369 103.09 14.16 43.38
N SER A 370 102.17 14.86 44.07
CA SER A 370 102.55 15.94 44.99
C SER A 370 103.47 15.45 46.12
N GLY A 371 103.14 14.32 46.75
CA GLY A 371 103.97 13.74 47.82
C GLY A 371 105.35 13.28 47.34
N LEU A 372 105.46 12.76 46.11
CA LEU A 372 106.74 12.41 45.50
C LEU A 372 107.58 13.65 45.18
N SER A 373 106.95 14.73 44.69
CA SER A 373 107.63 16.00 44.41
C SER A 373 108.23 16.60 45.67
N GLU A 374 107.46 16.69 46.76
CA GLU A 374 107.96 17.19 48.05
C GLU A 374 109.12 16.35 48.60
N ARG A 375 109.05 15.02 48.45
CA ARG A 375 110.13 14.12 48.87
C ARG A 375 111.40 14.32 48.06
N LEU A 376 111.28 14.54 46.75
CA LEU A 376 112.40 14.84 45.86
C LEU A 376 113.08 16.14 46.25
N GLU A 377 112.31 17.22 46.43
CA GLU A 377 112.83 18.52 46.86
C GLU A 377 113.60 18.42 48.18
N ARG A 378 113.01 17.75 49.19
CA ARG A 378 113.68 17.53 50.49
C ARG A 378 114.92 16.66 50.39
N ALA A 379 115.00 15.74 49.43
CA ALA A 379 116.18 14.90 49.22
C ALA A 379 117.32 15.69 48.57
N LEU A 380 116.99 16.51 47.55
CA LEU A 380 117.95 17.38 46.86
C LEU A 380 118.57 18.42 47.81
N LEU A 381 117.76 19.08 48.63
CA LEU A 381 118.24 20.05 49.62
C LEU A 381 119.22 19.40 50.61
N ARG A 382 118.85 18.25 51.19
CA ARG A 382 119.71 17.52 52.13
C ARG A 382 121.01 17.01 51.49
N GLN A 383 120.97 16.60 50.23
CA GLN A 383 122.17 16.18 49.50
C GLN A 383 123.10 17.38 49.27
N HIS A 384 122.56 18.54 48.88
CA HIS A 384 123.33 19.76 48.69
C HIS A 384 124.03 20.22 49.98
N GLU A 385 123.31 20.27 51.11
CA GLU A 385 123.86 20.59 52.43
C GLU A 385 125.04 19.68 52.81
N ARG A 386 124.90 18.36 52.59
CA ARG A 386 125.98 17.39 52.87
C ARG A 386 127.22 17.61 52.00
N HIS A 387 127.03 17.97 50.74
CA HIS A 387 128.16 18.26 49.85
C HIS A 387 128.91 19.53 50.27
N LEU A 388 128.20 20.60 50.64
CA LEU A 388 128.80 21.82 51.16
C LEU A 388 129.61 21.57 52.44
N ALA A 389 129.01 20.89 53.42
CA ALA A 389 129.70 20.55 54.68
C ALA A 389 130.97 19.70 54.43
N ARG A 390 130.95 18.80 53.45
CA ARG A 390 132.12 17.99 53.07
C ARG A 390 133.24 18.86 52.47
N VAL A 391 132.90 19.85 51.65
CA VAL A 391 133.87 20.79 51.06
C VAL A 391 134.53 21.62 52.16
N GLU A 392 133.76 22.17 53.09
CA GLU A 392 134.29 22.94 54.23
C GLU A 392 135.25 22.11 55.08
N THR A 393 134.88 20.85 55.37
CA THR A 393 135.73 19.94 56.16
C THR A 393 137.05 19.63 55.44
N LEU A 394 137.03 19.44 54.12
CA LEU A 394 138.23 19.19 53.33
C LEU A 394 139.14 20.42 53.26
N ALA A 395 138.57 21.62 53.12
CA ALA A 395 139.32 22.87 53.13
C ALA A 395 140.07 23.07 54.45
N ALA A 396 139.40 22.82 55.59
CA ALA A 396 140.01 22.91 56.91
C ALA A 396 141.18 21.92 57.10
N ARG A 397 141.08 20.71 56.54
CA ARG A 397 142.19 19.72 56.59
C ARG A 397 143.39 20.15 55.77
N LEU A 398 143.17 20.83 54.65
CA LEU A 398 144.21 21.25 53.73
C LEU A 398 145.07 22.38 54.33
N GLU A 399 144.47 23.28 55.12
CA GLU A 399 145.21 24.33 55.84
C GLU A 399 146.25 23.78 56.84
N VAL A 400 145.89 22.71 57.58
CA VAL A 400 146.74 22.13 58.63
C VAL A 400 148.02 21.51 58.07
N LEU A 401 148.01 21.06 56.82
CA LEU A 401 149.13 20.36 56.17
C LEU A 401 150.09 21.31 55.42
N SER A 402 149.92 22.63 55.53
CA SER A 402 150.74 23.60 54.79
C SER A 402 152.16 23.74 55.40
N PRO A 403 153.23 23.47 54.63
CA PRO A 403 154.62 23.59 55.11
C PRO A 403 155.01 25.02 55.51
N GLN A 404 154.37 26.03 54.90
CA GLN A 404 154.59 27.46 55.15
C GLN A 404 154.45 27.82 56.64
N ARG A 405 153.39 27.34 57.30
CA ARG A 405 153.16 27.59 58.74
C ARG A 405 154.19 26.91 59.65
N THR A 406 154.88 25.89 59.15
CA THR A 406 155.96 25.24 59.90
C THR A 406 157.22 26.10 59.88
N LEU A 407 157.50 26.81 58.77
CA LEU A 407 158.62 27.76 58.67
C LEU A 407 158.35 29.04 59.46
N GLU A 408 157.11 29.55 59.47
CA GLU A 408 156.69 30.71 60.29
C GLU A 408 156.91 30.51 61.80
N ARG A 409 156.98 29.25 62.26
CA ARG A 409 157.25 28.90 63.66
C ARG A 409 158.74 28.99 64.05
N GLY A 410 159.61 29.48 63.17
CA GLY A 410 161.03 29.71 63.46
C GLY A 410 161.97 28.56 63.09
N TYR A 411 161.46 27.54 62.40
CA TYR A 411 162.28 26.44 61.88
C TYR A 411 162.87 26.81 60.51
N ALA A 412 164.15 26.45 60.30
CA ALA A 412 164.83 26.66 59.04
C ALA A 412 165.02 25.32 58.31
N ALA A 413 164.70 25.27 57.02
CA ALA A 413 164.96 24.13 56.17
C ALA A 413 166.30 24.31 55.44
N LEU A 414 167.28 23.47 55.77
CA LEU A 414 168.55 23.43 55.04
C LEU A 414 168.36 22.60 53.76
N LEU A 415 168.64 23.21 52.61
CA LEU A 415 168.66 22.56 51.30
C LEU A 415 170.09 22.55 50.74
N ASP A 416 170.45 21.52 49.98
CA ASP A 416 171.71 21.49 49.23
C ASP A 416 171.57 22.34 47.95
N ALA A 417 172.48 23.30 47.73
CA ALA A 417 172.39 24.30 46.66
C ALA A 417 172.48 23.70 45.25
N GLN A 418 172.98 22.46 45.11
CA GLN A 418 173.13 21.82 43.80
C GLN A 418 171.91 21.01 43.35
N ASN A 419 171.12 20.49 44.30
CA ASN A 419 170.03 19.56 44.00
C ASN A 419 168.69 19.94 44.66
N GLY A 420 168.67 21.01 45.47
CA GLY A 420 167.47 21.52 46.14
C GLY A 420 166.86 20.56 47.16
N ARG A 421 167.55 19.49 47.55
CA ARG A 421 167.03 18.49 48.49
C ARG A 421 167.30 18.92 49.93
N ALA A 422 166.31 18.69 50.79
CA ALA A 422 166.44 18.97 52.22
C ALA A 422 167.50 18.08 52.87
N VAL A 423 168.47 18.72 53.49
CA VAL A 423 169.54 18.06 54.21
C VAL A 423 169.07 17.79 55.63
N ARG A 424 168.96 16.52 55.97
CA ARG A 424 168.42 16.05 57.25
C ARG A 424 169.48 15.44 58.17
N ALA A 425 170.63 15.06 57.61
CA ALA A 425 171.65 14.32 58.33
C ALA A 425 172.96 15.13 58.41
N PRO A 426 173.59 15.24 59.60
CA PRO A 426 174.86 15.97 59.75
C PRO A 426 176.00 15.40 58.89
N SER A 427 175.99 14.09 58.60
CA SER A 427 177.00 13.42 57.78
C SER A 427 177.03 13.87 56.31
N ALA A 428 175.98 14.55 55.85
CA ALA A 428 175.93 15.14 54.52
C ALA A 428 176.63 16.51 54.44
N LEU A 429 176.98 17.11 55.59
CA LEU A 429 177.67 18.39 55.68
C LEU A 429 179.18 18.16 55.46
N LYS A 430 179.75 18.81 54.44
CA LYS A 430 181.20 18.76 54.15
C LYS A 430 181.78 20.17 54.06
N PRO A 431 183.02 20.40 54.56
CA PRO A 431 183.68 21.71 54.47
C PRO A 431 183.84 22.17 53.02
N GLY A 432 183.60 23.45 52.76
CA GLY A 432 183.74 24.09 51.45
C GLY A 432 182.51 23.99 50.51
N ARG A 433 181.44 23.30 50.91
CA ARG A 433 180.22 23.16 50.09
C ARG A 433 179.21 24.28 50.37
N ARG A 434 178.58 24.82 49.31
CA ARG A 434 177.49 25.82 49.40
C ARG A 434 176.14 25.14 49.66
N MET A 435 175.33 25.73 50.52
CA MET A 435 173.99 25.25 50.92
C MET A 435 173.02 26.42 50.98
N THR A 436 171.72 26.16 50.84
CA THR A 436 170.67 27.18 50.89
C THR A 436 169.80 26.95 52.11
N VAL A 437 169.74 27.92 53.02
CA VAL A 437 168.83 27.91 54.17
C VAL A 437 167.53 28.57 53.76
N HIS A 438 166.40 27.88 53.91
CA HIS A 438 165.06 28.44 53.75
C HIS A 438 164.43 28.75 55.11
N LEU A 439 163.98 29.98 55.27
CA LEU A 439 163.26 30.52 56.42
C LEU A 439 161.85 30.95 55.98
N ALA A 440 161.02 31.37 56.95
CA ALA A 440 159.65 31.83 56.68
C ALA A 440 159.56 32.93 55.61
N GLU A 441 160.51 33.86 55.62
CA GLU A 441 160.48 35.07 54.79
C GLU A 441 161.47 35.05 53.62
N GLY A 442 162.19 33.94 53.39
CA GLY A 442 163.10 33.84 52.25
C GLY A 442 164.20 32.79 52.42
N SER A 443 165.17 32.81 51.51
CA SER A 443 166.27 31.86 51.48
C SER A 443 167.64 32.53 51.33
N ALA A 444 168.67 31.97 51.95
CA ALA A 444 170.04 32.49 51.89
C ALA A 444 171.05 31.38 51.59
N ASP A 445 172.00 31.66 50.69
CA ASP A 445 173.10 30.76 50.38
C ASP A 445 174.26 30.96 51.37
N ILE A 446 174.67 29.87 52.01
CA ILE A 446 175.74 29.82 53.01
C ILE A 446 176.82 28.84 52.55
N ALA A 447 178.07 29.10 52.91
CA ALA A 447 179.19 28.17 52.71
C ALA A 447 179.71 27.69 54.06
N LEU A 448 179.93 26.38 54.20
CA LEU A 448 180.41 25.80 55.45
C LEU A 448 181.94 25.87 55.52
N SER A 449 182.46 26.59 56.50
CA SER A 449 183.90 26.80 56.73
C SER A 449 184.57 25.59 57.40
N ASP A 450 183.96 25.04 58.44
CA ASP A 450 184.41 23.83 59.11
C ASP A 450 183.21 23.02 59.58
N VAL A 451 183.30 21.70 59.51
CA VAL A 451 182.24 20.79 59.93
C VAL A 451 182.81 19.88 61.00
N GLN A 452 182.56 20.24 62.26
CA GLN A 452 182.86 19.36 63.38
C GLN A 452 181.66 18.44 63.61
N PRO A 453 181.83 17.11 63.52
CA PRO A 453 180.83 16.18 64.00
C PRO A 453 180.78 16.30 65.52
N ARG A 454 179.95 17.20 66.04
CA ARG A 454 179.46 17.09 67.40
C ARG A 454 178.43 15.97 67.39
N LEU A 455 178.83 14.84 67.94
CA LEU A 455 177.88 13.81 68.33
C LEU A 455 176.99 14.39 69.41
N THR A 456 175.69 14.29 69.13
CA THR A 456 174.55 14.27 70.04
C THR A 456 174.43 15.45 70.99
N ASP A 457 173.44 16.30 70.72
CA ASP A 457 172.21 16.22 71.52
C ASP A 457 171.00 16.62 70.67
N GLY A 458 169.91 15.89 70.90
CA GLY A 458 168.68 16.00 70.12
C GLY A 458 167.95 17.32 70.35
N PHE A 459 167.42 17.84 69.24
CA PHE A 459 166.26 18.70 69.19
C PHE A 459 165.42 18.33 67.97
#